data_AF-A0A9W6T2F9-F1
#
_entry.id   AF-A0A9W6T2F9-F1
#
_cell.length_a   1.000
_cell.length_b   1.000
_cell.length_c   1.000
_cell.angle_alpha   90.00
_cell.angle_beta   90.00
_cell.angle_gamma   90.00
#
_symmetry.space_group_name_H-M   'P 1'
#
loop_
_entity.id
_entity.type
_entity.pdbx_description
1 polymer ?
#
loop_
_entity_poly.entity_id
_entity_poly.type
_entity_poly.pdbx_seq_one_letter_code
_entity_poly.pdbx_strand_id
1 'polypeptide(L)'
;MIMSNSVAAQFFKRNEIPAVFRIQNKLVTSEPVAKFLEDIKKKNLQEISLADSNTMKKYLGSTYLTSVPSAHYSLGVECYSTVTSPLRRFNDVINHWQLQNFLTNGRIFEKNNIDFCCLHLMLKEQFNKEIGNKISGFYIYKYLNQLQAEKETQKLRCIVTSAPSSDGLVQVILLDFGVRSVLHTSQFNLKDSDPSIKKIQLSEISVGDIIDDAIIEDVDLIDGTIVLTSPRY
;
A
#
# COMPACT_ATOMS: atom_id res chain seq x y z
N MET A 1 17.42 13.12 -3.07
CA MET A 1 17.33 12.06 -2.04
C MET A 1 17.65 10.66 -2.57
N ILE A 2 16.94 10.15 -3.60
CA ILE A 2 17.20 8.80 -4.14
C ILE A 2 18.66 8.63 -4.56
N MET A 3 19.18 9.57 -5.35
CA MET A 3 20.59 9.58 -5.77
C MET A 3 21.55 9.56 -4.59
N SER A 4 21.36 10.43 -3.59
CA SER A 4 22.20 10.50 -2.38
C SER A 4 22.21 9.18 -1.61
N ASN A 5 21.04 8.54 -1.45
CA ASN A 5 20.91 7.24 -0.80
C ASN A 5 21.58 6.11 -1.61
N SER A 6 21.49 6.16 -2.93
CA SER A 6 22.15 5.19 -3.79
C SER A 6 23.68 5.34 -3.76
N VAL A 7 24.19 6.57 -3.82
CA VAL A 7 25.63 6.86 -3.69
C VAL A 7 26.15 6.42 -2.32
N ALA A 8 25.43 6.70 -1.24
CA ALA A 8 25.81 6.22 0.09
C ALA A 8 25.83 4.69 0.17
N ALA A 9 24.82 4.02 -0.41
CA ALA A 9 24.78 2.56 -0.46
C ALA A 9 25.97 1.96 -1.23
N GLN A 10 26.31 2.56 -2.38
CA GLN A 10 27.49 2.16 -3.16
C GLN A 10 28.78 2.40 -2.39
N PHE A 11 28.87 3.50 -1.63
CA PHE A 11 30.01 3.77 -0.76
C PHE A 11 30.16 2.71 0.33
N PHE A 12 29.08 2.35 1.03
CA PHE A 12 29.12 1.27 2.02
C PHE A 12 29.54 -0.07 1.41
N LYS A 13 28.95 -0.42 0.25
CA LYS A 13 29.29 -1.65 -0.48
C LYS A 13 30.76 -1.68 -0.91
N ARG A 14 31.28 -0.59 -1.49
CA ARG A 14 32.66 -0.52 -2.02
C ARG A 14 33.72 -0.63 -0.93
N ASN A 15 33.44 -0.06 0.25
CA ASN A 15 34.37 -0.06 1.38
C ASN A 15 34.07 -1.18 2.39
N GLU A 16 33.18 -2.12 2.05
CA GLU A 16 32.79 -3.25 2.91
C GLU A 16 32.32 -2.82 4.31
N ILE A 17 31.67 -1.66 4.41
CA ILE A 17 31.15 -1.11 5.67
C ILE A 17 29.79 -1.77 5.95
N PRO A 18 29.61 -2.45 7.09
CA PRO A 18 28.30 -2.95 7.49
C PRO A 18 27.31 -1.78 7.64
N ALA A 19 26.19 -1.83 6.95
CA ALA A 19 25.20 -0.74 6.95
C ALA A 19 23.78 -1.31 6.78
N VAL A 20 22.78 -0.51 7.08
CA VAL A 20 21.37 -0.85 6.85
C VAL A 20 21.01 -0.48 5.42
N PHE A 21 20.72 -1.49 4.61
CA PHE A 21 20.20 -1.37 3.25
C PHE A 21 18.69 -1.54 3.24
N ARG A 22 18.01 -0.83 2.34
CA ARG A 22 16.59 -1.00 2.06
C ARG A 22 16.44 -1.60 0.68
N ILE A 23 15.90 -2.80 0.61
CA ILE A 23 15.87 -3.59 -0.62
C ILE A 23 14.44 -3.95 -1.00
N GLN A 24 14.26 -4.30 -2.26
CA GLN A 24 12.99 -4.76 -2.79
C GLN A 24 13.26 -5.73 -3.93
N ASN A 25 12.88 -6.98 -3.74
CA ASN A 25 13.06 -8.01 -4.75
C ASN A 25 11.98 -7.92 -5.82
N LYS A 26 12.36 -8.31 -7.04
CA LYS A 26 11.39 -8.61 -8.10
C LYS A 26 10.62 -9.87 -7.71
N LEU A 27 9.29 -9.82 -7.73
CA LEU A 27 8.48 -11.02 -7.53
C LEU A 27 8.59 -11.95 -8.73
N VAL A 28 8.61 -13.25 -8.47
CA VAL A 28 8.45 -14.27 -9.51
C VAL A 28 7.00 -14.21 -9.96
N THR A 29 6.79 -14.02 -11.26
CA THR A 29 5.46 -13.85 -11.88
C THR A 29 5.25 -14.91 -12.94
N SER A 30 4.01 -15.35 -13.10
CA SER A 30 3.62 -16.23 -14.21
C SER A 30 3.65 -15.47 -15.54
N GLU A 31 3.74 -16.19 -16.66
CA GLU A 31 3.80 -15.57 -18.00
C GLU A 31 2.67 -14.56 -18.28
N PRO A 32 1.40 -14.81 -17.92
CA PRO A 32 0.32 -13.83 -18.15
C PRO A 32 0.54 -12.53 -17.38
N VAL A 33 1.01 -12.61 -16.14
CA VAL A 33 1.28 -11.45 -15.30
C VAL A 33 2.49 -10.68 -15.81
N ALA A 34 3.53 -11.39 -16.26
CA ALA A 34 4.71 -10.77 -16.86
C ALA A 34 4.35 -9.96 -18.12
N LYS A 35 3.51 -10.54 -19.00
CA LYS A 35 2.99 -9.84 -20.20
C LYS A 35 2.17 -8.61 -19.82
N PHE A 36 1.25 -8.73 -18.86
CA PHE A 36 0.48 -7.59 -18.35
C PHE A 36 1.36 -6.45 -17.84
N LEU A 37 2.40 -6.76 -17.06
CA LEU A 37 3.33 -5.75 -16.54
C LEU A 37 4.19 -5.12 -17.65
N GLU A 38 4.59 -5.90 -18.66
CA GLU A 38 5.27 -5.40 -19.86
C GLU A 38 4.38 -4.45 -20.67
N ASP A 39 3.11 -4.80 -20.85
CA ASP A 39 2.16 -3.99 -21.60
C ASP A 39 1.91 -2.65 -20.90
N ILE A 40 1.74 -2.65 -19.57
CA ILE A 40 1.62 -1.39 -18.82
C ILE A 40 2.89 -0.54 -18.93
N LYS A 41 4.08 -1.14 -18.90
CA LYS A 41 5.34 -0.38 -19.07
C LYS A 41 5.45 0.34 -20.41
N LYS A 42 4.78 -0.18 -21.45
CA LYS A 42 4.75 0.43 -22.80
C LYS A 42 3.72 1.54 -22.93
N LYS A 43 2.69 1.56 -22.07
CA LYS A 43 1.67 2.62 -22.05
C LYS A 43 2.28 3.95 -21.61
N ASN A 44 1.74 5.05 -22.14
CA ASN A 44 2.06 6.38 -21.61
C ASN A 44 1.44 6.54 -20.22
N LEU A 45 2.05 7.39 -19.37
CA LEU A 45 1.53 7.66 -18.01
C LEU A 45 0.06 8.12 -18.00
N GLN A 46 -0.38 8.84 -19.04
CA GLN A 46 -1.77 9.32 -19.17
C GLN A 46 -2.77 8.20 -19.51
N GLU A 47 -2.28 7.07 -20.03
CA GLU A 47 -3.09 5.91 -20.42
C GLU A 47 -3.20 4.87 -19.30
N ILE A 48 -2.44 5.04 -18.21
CA ILE A 48 -2.48 4.12 -17.07
C ILE A 48 -3.71 4.44 -16.23
N SER A 49 -4.68 3.53 -16.25
CA SER A 49 -5.89 3.64 -15.44
C SER A 49 -5.60 3.40 -13.95
N LEU A 50 -6.53 3.79 -13.09
CA LEU A 50 -6.46 3.48 -11.66
C LEU A 50 -6.55 1.96 -11.42
N ALA A 51 -7.31 1.25 -12.25
CA ALA A 51 -7.40 -0.21 -12.26
C ALA A 51 -6.04 -0.87 -12.57
N ASP A 52 -5.35 -0.38 -13.61
CA ASP A 52 -4.01 -0.83 -13.98
C ASP A 52 -3.03 -0.61 -12.81
N SER A 53 -3.08 0.57 -12.20
CA SER A 53 -2.25 0.94 -11.06
C SER A 53 -2.49 0.06 -9.84
N ASN A 54 -3.76 -0.21 -9.51
CA ASN A 54 -4.13 -1.06 -8.37
C ASN A 54 -3.74 -2.52 -8.61
N THR A 55 -3.88 -3.00 -9.85
CA THR A 55 -3.47 -4.37 -10.21
C THR A 55 -1.96 -4.51 -10.20
N MET A 56 -1.22 -3.54 -10.75
CA MET A 56 0.25 -3.53 -10.73
C MET A 56 0.81 -3.57 -9.29
N LYS A 57 0.23 -2.80 -8.36
CA LYS A 57 0.66 -2.77 -6.96
C LYS A 57 0.65 -4.15 -6.30
N LYS A 58 -0.25 -5.07 -6.69
CA LYS A 58 -0.31 -6.44 -6.17
C LYS A 58 0.94 -7.26 -6.50
N TYR A 59 1.65 -6.88 -7.56
CA TYR A 59 2.85 -7.56 -8.04
C TYR A 59 4.15 -6.81 -7.71
N LEU A 60 4.06 -5.75 -6.91
CA LEU A 60 5.23 -5.11 -6.31
C LEU A 60 5.58 -5.81 -5.00
N GLY A 61 6.79 -6.35 -4.90
CA GLY A 61 7.28 -6.95 -3.66
C GLY A 61 7.36 -5.93 -2.52
N SER A 62 7.26 -6.40 -1.28
CA SER A 62 7.46 -5.55 -0.10
C SER A 62 8.92 -5.10 0.00
N THR A 63 9.13 -3.87 0.47
CA THR A 63 10.46 -3.39 0.84
C THR A 63 10.81 -3.87 2.25
N TYR A 64 12.07 -4.20 2.50
CA TYR A 64 12.53 -4.56 3.84
C TYR A 64 13.99 -4.13 4.07
N LEU A 65 14.43 -4.22 5.34
CA LEU A 65 15.78 -3.84 5.75
C LEU A 65 16.69 -5.06 5.84
N THR A 66 17.95 -4.89 5.48
CA THR A 66 18.97 -5.95 5.57
C THR A 66 20.37 -5.34 5.70
N SER A 67 21.32 -6.10 6.24
CA SER A 67 22.75 -5.74 6.19
C SER A 67 23.41 -6.07 4.85
N VAL A 68 22.72 -6.80 3.97
CA VAL A 68 23.28 -7.27 2.69
C VAL A 68 22.93 -6.29 1.57
N PRO A 69 23.91 -5.68 0.89
CA PRO A 69 23.64 -4.77 -0.20
C PRO A 69 22.94 -5.48 -1.36
N SER A 70 21.68 -5.11 -1.62
CA SER A 70 20.89 -5.65 -2.75
C SER A 70 20.12 -4.55 -3.48
N ALA A 71 19.59 -4.89 -4.65
CA ALA A 71 18.83 -3.99 -5.50
C ALA A 71 17.49 -3.57 -4.88
N HIS A 72 17.01 -2.40 -5.30
CA HIS A 72 15.66 -1.94 -5.01
C HIS A 72 14.87 -1.86 -6.32
N TYR A 73 14.11 -2.91 -6.64
CA TYR A 73 13.50 -3.13 -7.95
C TYR A 73 12.69 -1.93 -8.48
N SER A 74 11.74 -1.39 -7.70
CA SER A 74 10.91 -0.26 -8.16
C SER A 74 11.64 1.07 -8.29
N LEU A 75 12.80 1.22 -7.65
CA LEU A 75 13.61 2.45 -7.76
C LEU A 75 14.65 2.35 -8.89
N GLY A 76 14.85 1.17 -9.48
CA GLY A 76 15.81 0.96 -10.55
C GLY A 76 17.27 1.14 -10.14
N VAL A 77 17.60 0.94 -8.86
CA VAL A 77 18.97 1.10 -8.33
C VAL A 77 19.53 -0.24 -7.85
N GLU A 78 20.82 -0.47 -8.10
CA GLU A 78 21.54 -1.70 -7.72
C GLU A 78 21.75 -1.84 -6.22
N CYS A 79 21.79 -0.72 -5.49
CA CYS A 79 21.95 -0.69 -4.05
C CYS A 79 21.31 0.57 -3.48
N TYR A 80 20.67 0.44 -2.31
CA TYR A 80 19.95 1.53 -1.69
C TYR A 80 20.03 1.48 -0.16
N SER A 81 20.45 2.58 0.45
CA SER A 81 20.62 2.73 1.89
C SER A 81 20.27 4.17 2.25
N THR A 82 19.40 4.36 3.25
CA THR A 82 18.88 5.69 3.55
C THR A 82 19.81 6.44 4.49
N VAL A 83 20.18 7.67 4.14
CA VAL A 83 21.07 8.56 4.93
C VAL A 83 20.55 10.00 5.01
N THR A 84 19.30 10.17 4.61
CA THR A 84 18.72 11.41 4.08
C THR A 84 17.66 11.98 5.04
N SER A 85 17.39 11.29 6.14
CA SER A 85 16.43 11.70 7.17
C SER A 85 16.80 11.20 8.57
N PRO A 86 18.05 11.37 9.05
CA PRO A 86 18.50 10.85 10.35
C PRO A 86 17.67 11.35 11.55
N LEU A 87 17.07 12.54 11.47
CA LEU A 87 16.25 13.08 12.56
C LEU A 87 14.96 12.30 12.84
N ARG A 88 14.45 11.53 11.87
CA ARG A 88 13.15 10.83 11.96
C ARG A 88 13.23 9.33 11.64
N ARG A 89 14.39 8.85 11.20
CA ARG A 89 14.60 7.48 10.76
C ARG A 89 15.86 6.93 11.41
N PHE A 90 15.69 5.97 12.31
CA PHE A 90 16.82 5.41 13.06
C PHE A 90 17.79 4.60 12.18
N ASN A 91 17.31 4.00 11.08
CA ASN A 91 18.20 3.38 10.10
C ASN A 91 19.17 4.38 9.46
N ASP A 92 18.73 5.62 9.19
CA ASP A 92 19.60 6.68 8.71
C ASP A 92 20.64 7.09 9.78
N VAL A 93 20.27 7.10 11.06
CA VAL A 93 21.20 7.36 12.18
C VAL A 93 22.29 6.29 12.24
N ILE A 94 21.92 5.01 12.18
CA ILE A 94 22.89 3.89 12.18
C ILE A 94 23.87 4.04 11.02
N ASN A 95 23.37 4.35 9.82
CA ASN A 95 24.21 4.53 8.64
C ASN A 95 25.15 5.74 8.78
N HIS A 96 24.68 6.84 9.40
CA HIS A 96 25.53 7.99 9.72
C HIS A 96 26.63 7.64 10.72
N TRP A 97 26.33 6.89 11.79
CA TRP A 97 27.33 6.44 12.74
C TRP A 97 28.38 5.53 12.09
N GLN A 98 27.98 4.58 11.26
CA GLN A 98 28.93 3.72 10.53
C GLN A 98 29.81 4.54 9.59
N LEU A 99 29.23 5.51 8.89
CA LEU A 99 30.00 6.42 8.02
C LEU A 99 30.99 7.26 8.83
N GLN A 100 30.55 7.84 9.94
CA GLN A 100 31.40 8.63 10.82
C GLN A 100 32.55 7.79 11.38
N ASN A 101 32.24 6.62 11.96
CA ASN A 101 33.23 5.71 12.52
C ASN A 101 34.24 5.27 11.45
N PHE A 102 33.81 5.05 10.21
CA PHE A 102 34.73 4.73 9.13
C PHE A 102 35.67 5.90 8.80
N LEU A 103 35.12 7.11 8.66
CA LEU A 103 35.90 8.30 8.29
C LEU A 103 36.87 8.76 9.38
N THR A 104 36.57 8.50 10.65
CA THR A 104 37.40 8.88 11.79
C THR A 104 38.25 7.74 12.35
N ASN A 105 38.29 6.58 11.67
CA ASN A 105 38.93 5.35 12.17
C ASN A 105 38.44 4.93 13.58
N GLY A 106 37.16 5.16 13.86
CA GLY A 106 36.47 4.72 15.07
C GLY A 106 36.02 3.26 15.01
N ARG A 107 35.26 2.82 16.03
CA ARG A 107 34.76 1.45 16.13
C ARG A 107 33.57 1.22 15.20
N ILE A 108 33.77 0.41 14.16
CA ILE A 108 32.70 -0.05 13.26
C ILE A 108 31.82 -1.08 13.97
N PHE A 109 30.50 -0.97 13.81
CA PHE A 109 29.56 -2.00 14.26
C PHE A 109 29.69 -3.24 13.39
N GLU A 110 29.68 -4.41 14.03
CA GLU A 110 29.76 -5.68 13.32
C GLU A 110 28.46 -5.95 12.56
N LYS A 111 28.56 -6.74 11.50
CA LYS A 111 27.40 -7.15 10.70
C LYS A 111 26.28 -7.75 11.55
N ASN A 112 26.60 -8.55 12.56
CA ASN A 112 25.63 -9.15 13.47
C ASN A 112 24.83 -8.09 14.25
N ASN A 113 25.45 -6.99 14.66
CA ASN A 113 24.73 -5.88 15.31
C ASN A 113 23.77 -5.21 14.33
N ILE A 114 24.20 -4.99 13.08
CA ILE A 114 23.36 -4.40 12.03
C ILE A 114 22.18 -5.31 11.68
N ASP A 115 22.40 -6.63 11.59
CA ASP A 115 21.35 -7.62 11.34
C ASP A 115 20.26 -7.59 12.44
N PHE A 116 20.68 -7.53 13.71
CA PHE A 116 19.75 -7.36 14.83
C PHE A 116 18.95 -6.06 14.73
N CYS A 117 19.63 -4.94 14.43
CA CYS A 117 18.95 -3.66 14.22
C CYS A 117 17.96 -3.71 13.06
N CYS A 118 18.30 -4.36 11.94
CA CYS A 118 17.40 -4.50 10.79
C CYS A 118 16.09 -5.20 11.20
N LEU A 119 16.18 -6.34 11.89
CA LEU A 119 15.01 -7.08 12.37
C LEU A 119 14.15 -6.23 13.31
N HIS A 120 14.78 -5.58 14.29
CA HIS A 120 14.07 -4.72 15.24
C HIS A 120 13.35 -3.56 14.55
N LEU A 121 14.03 -2.88 13.62
CA LEU A 121 13.48 -1.73 12.91
C LEU A 121 12.36 -2.14 11.94
N MET A 122 12.45 -3.30 11.30
CA MET A 122 11.37 -3.82 10.46
C MET A 122 10.08 -4.03 11.24
N LEU A 123 10.16 -4.63 12.44
CA LEU A 123 8.99 -4.81 13.31
C LEU A 123 8.37 -3.46 13.73
N LYS A 124 9.21 -2.48 14.06
CA LYS A 124 8.76 -1.12 14.40
C LYS A 124 8.13 -0.40 13.21
N GLU A 125 8.69 -0.52 12.01
CA GLU A 125 8.12 0.04 10.78
C GLU A 125 6.74 -0.54 10.48
N GLN A 126 6.57 -1.86 10.65
CA GLN A 126 5.28 -2.51 10.47
C GLN A 126 4.24 -1.99 11.47
N PHE A 127 4.58 -1.95 12.77
CA PHE A 127 3.68 -1.47 13.81
C PHE A 127 3.26 0.00 13.59
N ASN A 128 4.22 0.87 13.26
CA ASN A 128 3.95 2.28 12.96
C ASN A 128 3.03 2.43 11.74
N LYS A 129 3.21 1.60 10.70
CA LYS A 129 2.36 1.60 9.52
C LYS A 129 0.93 1.16 9.85
N GLU A 130 0.77 0.10 10.64
CA GLU A 130 -0.54 -0.40 11.06
C GLU A 130 -1.31 0.66 11.88
N ILE A 131 -0.66 1.28 12.87
CA ILE A 131 -1.25 2.35 13.67
C ILE A 131 -1.58 3.57 12.80
N GLY A 132 -0.66 4.01 11.96
CA GLY A 132 -0.87 5.16 11.08
C GLY A 132 -2.08 4.98 10.16
N ASN A 133 -2.24 3.78 9.60
CA ASN A 133 -3.41 3.45 8.78
C ASN A 133 -4.72 3.46 9.60
N LYS A 134 -4.70 2.88 10.81
CA LYS A 134 -5.87 2.87 11.71
C LYS A 134 -6.32 4.27 12.10
N ILE A 135 -5.37 5.12 12.53
CA ILE A 135 -5.67 6.50 12.93
C ILE A 135 -6.18 7.31 11.74
N SER A 136 -5.55 7.19 10.57
CA SER A 136 -5.98 7.90 9.36
C SER A 136 -7.39 7.48 8.95
N GLY A 137 -7.68 6.18 8.97
CA GLY A 137 -9.02 5.65 8.71
C GLY A 137 -10.04 6.19 9.71
N PHE A 138 -9.74 6.13 11.01
CA PHE A 138 -10.64 6.59 12.08
C PHE A 138 -11.19 8.00 11.87
N TYR A 139 -10.32 8.97 11.54
CA TYR A 139 -10.78 10.34 11.31
C TYR A 139 -11.66 10.48 10.08
N ILE A 140 -11.40 9.70 9.04
CA ILE A 140 -12.24 9.67 7.83
C ILE A 140 -13.60 9.03 8.14
N TYR A 141 -13.62 7.93 8.88
CA TYR A 141 -14.85 7.28 9.30
C TYR A 141 -15.70 8.16 10.20
N LYS A 142 -15.06 8.87 11.14
CA LYS A 142 -15.72 9.87 11.97
C LYS A 142 -16.37 10.97 11.13
N TYR A 143 -15.67 11.47 10.11
CA TYR A 143 -16.20 12.48 9.20
C TYR A 143 -17.39 11.95 8.39
N LEU A 144 -17.28 10.75 7.82
CA LEU A 144 -18.37 10.14 7.06
C LEU A 144 -19.61 9.85 7.92
N ASN A 145 -19.42 9.44 9.16
CA ASN A 145 -20.52 9.26 10.11
C ASN A 145 -21.23 10.58 10.46
N GLN A 146 -20.49 11.69 10.54
CA GLN A 146 -21.09 13.02 10.74
C GLN A 146 -21.96 13.44 9.55
N LEU A 147 -21.48 13.23 8.32
CA LEU A 147 -22.27 13.53 7.12
C LEU A 147 -23.57 12.71 7.06
N GLN A 148 -23.53 11.44 7.47
CA GLN A 148 -24.73 10.60 7.53
C GLN A 148 -25.75 11.11 8.57
N ALA A 149 -25.28 11.60 9.73
CA ALA A 149 -26.13 12.17 10.76
C ALA A 149 -26.83 13.46 10.32
N GLU A 150 -26.20 14.25 9.44
CA GLU A 150 -26.76 15.46 8.84
C GLU A 150 -27.78 15.17 7.71
N LYS A 151 -28.07 13.89 7.44
CA LYS A 151 -29.02 13.39 6.42
C LYS A 151 -28.69 13.78 4.97
N GLU A 152 -27.45 14.20 4.69
CA GLU A 152 -26.98 14.30 3.32
C GLU A 152 -26.64 12.89 2.80
N THR A 153 -27.59 12.23 2.13
CA THR A 153 -27.33 10.96 1.45
C THR A 153 -26.46 11.21 0.21
N GLN A 154 -25.15 11.35 0.43
CA GLN A 154 -24.19 11.55 -0.65
C GLN A 154 -23.91 10.22 -1.36
N LYS A 155 -24.01 10.23 -2.69
CA LYS A 155 -23.54 9.12 -3.52
C LYS A 155 -22.03 9.15 -3.56
N LEU A 156 -21.42 8.09 -3.09
CA LEU A 156 -19.98 7.93 -3.03
C LEU A 156 -19.49 7.15 -4.25
N ARG A 157 -18.36 7.57 -4.78
CA ARG A 157 -17.67 6.85 -5.85
C ARG A 157 -16.65 5.90 -5.25
N CYS A 158 -16.71 4.63 -5.65
CA CYS A 158 -15.75 3.64 -5.22
C CYS A 158 -15.21 2.81 -6.39
N ILE A 159 -14.00 2.29 -6.23
CA ILE A 159 -13.37 1.39 -7.20
C ILE A 159 -13.25 -0.01 -6.61
N VAL A 160 -13.58 -1.02 -7.41
CA VAL A 160 -13.48 -2.42 -7.03
C VAL A 160 -12.02 -2.86 -7.00
N THR A 161 -11.59 -3.47 -5.89
CA THR A 161 -10.19 -3.85 -5.68
C THR A 161 -9.95 -5.36 -5.58
N SER A 162 -10.99 -6.12 -5.22
CA SER A 162 -10.98 -7.58 -5.17
C SER A 162 -12.10 -8.16 -6.04
N ALA A 163 -11.93 -9.41 -6.46
CA ALA A 163 -13.05 -10.18 -6.97
C ALA A 163 -14.13 -10.32 -5.87
N PRO A 164 -15.40 -10.46 -6.25
CA PRO A 164 -16.47 -10.74 -5.29
C PRO A 164 -16.23 -12.04 -4.54
N SER A 165 -16.39 -11.99 -3.22
CA SER A 165 -16.39 -13.18 -2.37
C SER A 165 -17.66 -14.00 -2.59
N SER A 166 -17.63 -15.29 -2.20
CA SER A 166 -18.82 -16.17 -2.20
C SER A 166 -20.00 -15.60 -1.44
N ASP A 167 -19.72 -14.76 -0.46
CA ASP A 167 -20.69 -14.18 0.47
C ASP A 167 -21.29 -12.86 -0.05
N GLY A 168 -21.02 -12.49 -1.31
CA GLY A 168 -21.54 -11.27 -1.93
C GLY A 168 -20.87 -9.97 -1.47
N LEU A 169 -19.72 -10.07 -0.79
CA LEU A 169 -18.90 -8.92 -0.36
C LEU A 169 -17.84 -8.60 -1.40
N VAL A 170 -17.68 -7.31 -1.70
CA VAL A 170 -16.66 -6.80 -2.60
C VAL A 170 -15.80 -5.78 -1.87
N GLN A 171 -14.46 -5.93 -1.90
CA GLN A 171 -13.57 -4.91 -1.36
C GLN A 171 -13.46 -3.74 -2.34
N VAL A 172 -13.79 -2.55 -1.88
CA VAL A 172 -13.75 -1.32 -2.66
C VAL A 172 -12.88 -0.26 -1.99
N ILE A 173 -12.40 0.71 -2.76
CA ILE A 173 -11.77 1.93 -2.22
C ILE A 173 -12.66 3.12 -2.58
N LEU A 174 -13.02 3.92 -1.58
CA LEU A 174 -13.68 5.21 -1.78
C LEU A 174 -12.70 6.16 -2.50
N LEU A 175 -13.05 6.63 -3.70
CA LEU A 175 -12.12 7.37 -4.55
C LEU A 175 -11.75 8.74 -3.97
N ASP A 176 -12.73 9.44 -3.40
CA ASP A 176 -12.53 10.79 -2.88
C ASP A 176 -11.76 10.80 -1.54
N PHE A 177 -11.75 9.67 -0.83
CA PHE A 177 -11.17 9.55 0.51
C PHE A 177 -9.94 8.62 0.57
N GLY A 178 -9.75 7.74 -0.41
CA GLY A 178 -8.66 6.76 -0.45
C GLY A 178 -8.77 5.65 0.61
N VAL A 179 -9.95 5.46 1.21
CA VAL A 179 -10.15 4.47 2.29
C VAL A 179 -10.75 3.19 1.75
N ARG A 180 -10.30 2.06 2.32
CA ARG A 180 -10.84 0.74 2.00
C ARG A 180 -12.16 0.52 2.72
N SER A 181 -13.13 0.00 1.99
CA SER A 181 -14.48 -0.27 2.47
C SER A 181 -14.99 -1.57 1.86
N VAL A 182 -16.10 -2.07 2.38
CA VAL A 182 -16.75 -3.27 1.86
C VAL A 182 -18.08 -2.86 1.25
N LEU A 183 -18.37 -3.35 0.06
CA LEU A 183 -19.66 -3.19 -0.60
C LEU A 183 -20.45 -4.50 -0.47
N HIS A 184 -21.65 -4.43 0.12
CA HIS A 184 -22.65 -5.49 0.01
C HIS A 184 -23.31 -5.41 -1.36
N THR A 185 -23.34 -6.56 -2.05
CA THR A 185 -24.12 -6.71 -3.29
C THR A 185 -25.51 -7.25 -2.97
N SER A 186 -26.47 -6.88 -3.82
CA SER A 186 -27.91 -7.06 -3.64
C SER A 186 -28.42 -8.50 -3.59
N GLN A 187 -27.56 -9.52 -3.61
CA GLN A 187 -27.92 -10.92 -3.35
C GLN A 187 -28.37 -11.18 -1.91
N PHE A 188 -27.98 -10.34 -0.94
CA PHE A 188 -28.39 -10.47 0.47
C PHE A 188 -29.40 -9.41 0.94
N ASN A 189 -29.82 -8.47 0.08
CA ASN A 189 -30.91 -7.54 0.39
C ASN A 189 -32.27 -8.27 0.30
N LEU A 190 -32.59 -9.03 1.35
CA LEU A 190 -33.88 -9.69 1.58
C LEU A 190 -34.99 -8.71 2.00
N LYS A 191 -34.71 -7.39 2.09
CA LYS A 191 -35.66 -6.40 2.61
C LYS A 191 -36.31 -5.45 1.61
N ASP A 192 -35.88 -5.37 0.36
CA ASP A 192 -36.58 -4.56 -0.66
C ASP A 192 -36.76 -5.33 -1.97
N SER A 193 -37.98 -5.84 -2.16
CA SER A 193 -38.46 -6.42 -3.40
C SER A 193 -39.10 -5.33 -4.24
N ASP A 194 -38.29 -4.48 -4.87
CA ASP A 194 -38.76 -3.56 -5.90
C ASP A 194 -38.46 -4.17 -7.29
N PRO A 195 -39.45 -4.70 -8.03
CA PRO A 195 -39.26 -5.50 -9.24
C PRO A 195 -38.86 -4.68 -10.49
N SER A 196 -38.63 -3.37 -10.33
CA SER A 196 -38.32 -2.43 -11.42
C SER A 196 -36.81 -2.20 -11.65
N ILE A 197 -35.96 -2.61 -10.70
CA ILE A 197 -34.50 -2.43 -10.79
C ILE A 197 -33.86 -3.73 -11.30
N LYS A 198 -33.30 -3.71 -12.52
CA LYS A 198 -32.45 -4.80 -13.01
C LYS A 198 -31.18 -4.86 -12.15
N LYS A 199 -31.18 -5.74 -11.13
CA LYS A 199 -29.98 -6.05 -10.35
C LYS A 199 -28.93 -6.67 -11.27
N ILE A 200 -27.76 -6.03 -11.36
CA ILE A 200 -26.62 -6.54 -12.11
C ILE A 200 -26.06 -7.75 -11.33
N GLN A 201 -25.81 -8.87 -12.02
CA GLN A 201 -25.25 -10.05 -11.36
C GLN A 201 -23.78 -9.82 -10.96
N LEU A 202 -23.36 -10.38 -9.82
CA LEU A 202 -21.96 -10.39 -9.33
C LEU A 202 -20.93 -10.83 -10.37
N SER A 203 -21.33 -11.60 -11.38
CA SER A 203 -20.51 -12.04 -12.51
C SER A 203 -20.04 -10.91 -13.44
N GLU A 204 -20.67 -9.74 -13.38
CA GLU A 204 -20.34 -8.58 -14.24
C GLU A 204 -19.37 -7.58 -13.58
N ILE A 205 -19.09 -7.73 -12.27
CA ILE A 205 -18.19 -6.83 -11.54
C ILE A 205 -16.75 -7.35 -11.62
N SER A 206 -15.87 -6.55 -12.21
CA SER A 206 -14.45 -6.83 -12.36
C SER A 206 -13.58 -5.89 -11.51
N VAL A 207 -12.36 -6.34 -11.20
CA VAL A 207 -11.40 -5.51 -10.48
C VAL A 207 -11.04 -4.30 -11.33
N GLY A 208 -11.28 -3.10 -10.80
CA GLY A 208 -11.04 -1.85 -11.49
C GLY A 208 -12.29 -1.08 -11.89
N ASP A 209 -13.47 -1.70 -11.81
CA ASP A 209 -14.73 -1.05 -12.14
C ASP A 209 -15.05 0.05 -11.12
N ILE A 210 -15.65 1.12 -11.61
CA ILE A 210 -16.07 2.28 -10.82
C ILE A 210 -17.58 2.18 -10.56
N ILE A 211 -17.95 2.31 -9.30
CA ILE A 211 -19.34 2.35 -8.84
C ILE A 211 -19.59 3.75 -8.30
N ASP A 212 -20.48 4.50 -8.95
CA ASP A 212 -20.72 5.92 -8.67
C ASP A 212 -21.90 6.20 -7.74
N ASP A 213 -22.61 5.16 -7.31
CA ASP A 213 -23.84 5.26 -6.54
C ASP A 213 -23.80 4.49 -5.22
N ALA A 214 -22.61 4.31 -4.64
CA ALA A 214 -22.48 3.67 -3.34
C ALA A 214 -23.01 4.58 -2.23
N ILE A 215 -23.75 4.00 -1.30
CA ILE A 215 -24.34 4.67 -0.13
C ILE A 215 -23.80 3.99 1.12
N ILE A 216 -23.54 4.77 2.16
CA ILE A 216 -23.13 4.24 3.47
C ILE A 216 -24.34 3.57 4.13
N GLU A 217 -24.21 2.28 4.42
CA GLU A 217 -25.17 1.53 5.23
C GLU A 217 -24.81 1.63 6.71
N ASP A 218 -23.55 1.30 7.04
CA ASP A 218 -23.06 1.28 8.41
C ASP A 218 -21.58 1.71 8.49
N VAL A 219 -21.21 2.28 9.64
CA VAL A 219 -19.85 2.75 9.93
C VAL A 219 -19.45 2.27 11.32
N ASP A 220 -18.52 1.31 11.38
CA ASP A 220 -17.90 0.90 12.62
C ASP A 220 -16.64 1.74 12.89
N LEU A 221 -16.74 2.61 13.89
CA LEU A 221 -15.63 3.48 14.32
C LEU A 221 -14.56 2.75 15.13
N ILE A 222 -14.89 1.62 15.76
CA ILE A 222 -13.97 0.84 16.59
C ILE A 222 -13.12 -0.05 15.70
N ASP A 223 -13.77 -0.82 14.83
CA ASP A 223 -13.09 -1.74 13.92
C ASP A 223 -12.53 -1.01 12.68
N GLY A 224 -13.03 0.20 12.41
CA GLY A 224 -12.58 1.02 11.32
C GLY A 224 -12.98 0.43 9.97
N THR A 225 -14.25 0.06 9.85
CA THR A 225 -14.84 -0.53 8.65
C THR A 225 -16.05 0.29 8.24
N ILE A 226 -16.20 0.49 6.92
CA ILE A 226 -17.41 1.07 6.33
C ILE A 226 -18.03 0.00 5.47
N VAL A 227 -19.33 -0.13 5.66
CA VAL A 227 -20.21 -0.98 4.89
C VAL A 227 -21.01 -0.09 3.93
N LEU A 228 -20.89 -0.40 2.65
CA LEU A 228 -21.55 0.32 1.56
C LEU A 228 -22.58 -0.59 0.90
N THR A 229 -23.63 0.01 0.35
CA THR A 229 -24.59 -0.65 -0.55
C THR A 229 -24.71 0.15 -1.85
N SER A 230 -25.06 -0.50 -2.94
CA SER A 230 -25.44 0.18 -4.18
C SER A 230 -26.85 -0.23 -4.59
N PRO A 231 -27.73 0.70 -4.97
CA PRO A 231 -29.04 0.35 -5.52
C PRO A 231 -28.96 -0.45 -6.82
N ARG A 232 -27.85 -0.33 -7.58
CA ARG A 232 -27.65 -1.01 -8.87
C ARG A 232 -27.06 -2.42 -8.76
N TYR A 233 -26.32 -2.71 -7.69
CA TYR A 233 -25.48 -3.91 -7.55
C TYR A 233 -25.82 -4.73 -6.32
#